data_AF-A0A2N5YWL4-F1
#
_entry.id   AF-A0A2N5YWL4-F1
#
_cell.length_a   1.000
_cell.length_b   1.000
_cell.length_c   1.000
_cell.angle_alpha   90.00
_cell.angle_beta   90.00
_cell.angle_gamma   90.00
#
_symmetry.space_group_name_H-M   'P 1'
#
loop_
_entity.id
_entity.type
_entity.pdbx_description
1 polymer ?
#
loop_
_entity_poly.entity_id
_entity_poly.type
_entity_poly.pdbx_seq_one_letter_code
_entity_poly.pdbx_strand_id
1 'polypeptide(L)'
;MITLANILKAEFADADFEKIKEVLVSHKLHEPITQSLSIINKKLKNLSQEIHNYGVPSISHIASCLLISINEYLKFLDSQNQIAEKESLEYLLGSIFRRCFIMIVDKIPEPTNILFTKALYSSLQDTCTIYKYDFSKLMQFLSINVTANEKQAESISQNVKNVNKTLSRQIPGYVWMGKSDGENEFIKFVKESGICLNEDFNKFHLLFHNPKENLSIDFNNLMHAYTLQFLANLNKSGLITYYGCKGFYQVLQFHVVDFDSLFLHNLTPQRAIDSVKKHPAWIKNSKSFANQFNAFK
;
A
#
# COMPACT_ATOMS: atom_id res chain seq x y z
N MET A 1 21.26 -0.61 -14.33
CA MET A 1 21.24 -2.04 -13.93
C MET A 1 20.44 -2.13 -12.63
N ILE A 2 19.52 -3.08 -12.52
CA ILE A 2 18.71 -3.31 -11.31
C ILE A 2 19.52 -4.20 -10.37
N THR A 3 19.94 -3.70 -9.21
CA THR A 3 20.67 -4.48 -8.21
C THR A 3 19.86 -4.54 -6.92
N LEU A 4 20.16 -5.53 -6.06
CA LEU A 4 19.53 -5.60 -4.74
C LEU A 4 19.80 -4.31 -3.95
N ALA A 5 21.03 -3.79 -3.99
CA ALA A 5 21.36 -2.51 -3.37
C ALA A 5 20.50 -1.34 -3.89
N ASN A 6 20.23 -1.27 -5.20
CA ASN A 6 19.38 -0.21 -5.76
C ASN A 6 17.92 -0.38 -5.35
N ILE A 7 17.43 -1.61 -5.28
CA ILE A 7 16.09 -1.93 -4.77
C ILE A 7 15.96 -1.51 -3.31
N LEU A 8 16.92 -1.91 -2.48
CA LEU A 8 16.91 -1.59 -1.05
C LEU A 8 17.00 -0.08 -0.81
N LYS A 9 17.87 0.64 -1.53
CA LYS A 9 17.95 2.11 -1.43
C LYS A 9 16.66 2.83 -1.85
N ALA A 10 16.00 2.32 -2.88
CA ALA A 10 14.76 2.92 -3.37
C ALA A 10 13.57 2.63 -2.45
N GLU A 11 13.60 1.49 -1.75
CA GLU A 11 12.50 1.03 -0.89
C GLU A 11 12.65 1.43 0.57
N PHE A 12 13.89 1.46 1.08
CA PHE A 12 14.19 1.70 2.48
C PHE A 12 15.17 2.87 2.62
N ALA A 13 14.61 4.08 2.79
CA ALA A 13 15.38 5.32 2.81
C ALA A 13 16.37 5.44 3.99
N ASP A 14 16.04 4.81 5.14
CA ASP A 14 16.80 4.91 6.40
C ASP A 14 17.24 3.54 6.96
N ALA A 15 17.19 2.47 6.17
CA ALA A 15 17.49 1.13 6.67
C ALA A 15 18.98 0.81 6.69
N ASP A 16 19.37 0.03 7.71
CA ASP A 16 20.65 -0.65 7.74
C ASP A 16 20.68 -1.74 6.66
N PHE A 17 21.25 -1.40 5.50
CA PHE A 17 21.34 -2.28 4.34
C PHE A 17 22.13 -3.56 4.63
N GLU A 18 23.14 -3.49 5.50
CA GLU A 18 23.90 -4.67 5.90
C GLU A 18 23.04 -5.59 6.76
N LYS A 19 22.23 -5.04 7.67
CA LYS A 19 21.29 -5.85 8.45
C LYS A 19 20.24 -6.56 7.60
N ILE A 20 19.68 -5.88 6.58
CA ILE A 20 18.75 -6.53 5.64
C ILE A 20 19.44 -7.65 4.86
N LYS A 21 20.66 -7.39 4.40
CA LYS A 21 21.46 -8.36 3.67
C LYS A 21 21.80 -9.58 4.54
N GLU A 22 22.17 -9.37 5.80
CA GLU A 22 22.41 -10.43 6.78
C GLU A 22 21.17 -11.31 6.97
N VAL A 23 19.98 -10.73 7.11
CA VAL A 23 18.71 -11.47 7.18
C VAL A 23 18.49 -12.30 5.90
N LEU A 24 18.70 -11.72 4.73
CA LEU A 24 18.56 -12.47 3.48
C LEU A 24 19.59 -13.60 3.35
N VAL A 25 20.80 -13.44 3.92
CA VAL A 25 21.84 -14.47 3.95
C VAL A 25 21.49 -15.58 4.94
N SER A 26 21.02 -15.24 6.15
CA SER A 26 20.64 -16.24 7.16
C SER A 26 19.51 -17.14 6.67
N HIS A 27 18.58 -16.58 5.89
CA HIS A 27 17.49 -17.32 5.26
C HIS A 27 17.86 -17.97 3.91
N LYS A 28 19.11 -17.86 3.44
CA LYS A 28 19.58 -18.37 2.14
C LYS A 28 18.82 -17.82 0.93
N LEU A 29 18.28 -16.61 1.03
CA LEU A 29 17.49 -15.94 0.00
C LEU A 29 18.31 -14.92 -0.81
N HIS A 30 19.40 -14.41 -0.25
CA HIS A 30 20.23 -13.39 -0.90
C HIS A 30 20.77 -13.84 -2.28
N GLU A 31 21.30 -15.05 -2.37
CA GLU A 31 21.87 -15.59 -3.61
C GLU A 31 20.81 -15.84 -4.69
N PRO A 32 19.69 -16.55 -4.42
CA PRO A 32 18.61 -16.73 -5.40
C PRO A 32 18.07 -15.41 -5.96
N ILE A 33 17.89 -14.39 -5.11
CA ILE A 33 17.44 -13.06 -5.52
C ILE A 33 18.48 -12.40 -6.43
N THR A 34 19.76 -12.43 -6.04
CA THR A 34 20.85 -11.80 -6.80
C THR A 34 21.05 -12.47 -8.17
N GLN A 35 21.00 -13.80 -8.22
CA GLN A 35 21.07 -14.55 -9.48
C GLN A 35 19.89 -14.21 -10.39
N SER A 36 18.67 -14.16 -9.85
CA SER A 36 17.48 -13.77 -10.61
C SER A 36 17.59 -12.35 -11.17
N LEU A 37 18.07 -11.39 -10.38
CA LEU A 37 18.34 -10.03 -10.84
C LEU A 37 19.40 -9.99 -11.95
N SER A 38 20.43 -10.84 -11.89
CA SER A 38 21.43 -10.95 -12.95
C SER A 38 20.80 -11.40 -14.27
N ILE A 39 19.94 -12.43 -14.23
CA ILE A 39 19.22 -12.93 -15.41
C ILE A 39 18.28 -11.85 -15.96
N ILE A 40 17.52 -11.18 -15.09
CA ILE A 40 16.63 -10.06 -15.45
C ILE A 40 17.43 -8.95 -16.15
N ASN A 41 18.58 -8.54 -15.59
CA ASN A 41 19.40 -7.51 -16.23
C ASN A 41 19.94 -7.93 -17.60
N LYS A 42 20.32 -9.22 -17.77
CA LYS A 42 20.74 -9.74 -19.07
C LYS A 42 19.61 -9.65 -20.10
N LYS A 43 18.38 -9.99 -19.70
CA LYS A 43 17.18 -9.87 -20.53
C LYS A 43 16.86 -8.41 -20.87
N LEU A 44 16.90 -7.51 -19.89
CA LEU A 44 16.69 -6.08 -20.10
C LEU A 44 17.78 -5.41 -20.94
N LYS A 45 19.03 -5.89 -20.88
CA LYS A 45 20.11 -5.40 -21.75
C LYS A 45 19.85 -5.72 -23.22
N ASN A 46 19.19 -6.85 -23.49
CA ASN A 46 18.84 -7.31 -24.84
C ASN A 46 17.36 -7.04 -25.17
N LEU A 47 16.75 -6.04 -24.53
CA LEU A 47 15.29 -5.80 -24.57
C LEU A 47 14.75 -5.72 -26.01
N SER A 48 15.40 -4.96 -26.89
CA SER A 48 14.95 -4.81 -28.29
C SER A 48 14.90 -6.15 -29.03
N GLN A 49 15.87 -7.03 -28.80
CA GLN A 49 15.91 -8.35 -29.43
C GLN A 49 14.85 -9.28 -28.83
N GLU A 50 14.65 -9.26 -27.52
CA GLU A 50 13.60 -10.04 -26.85
C GLU A 50 12.21 -9.62 -27.33
N ILE A 51 11.95 -8.32 -27.46
CA ILE A 51 10.68 -7.80 -27.98
C ILE A 51 10.50 -8.21 -29.44
N HIS A 52 11.54 -8.12 -30.26
CA HIS A 52 11.45 -8.53 -31.67
C HIS A 52 11.13 -10.02 -31.82
N ASN A 53 11.75 -10.88 -31.00
CA ASN A 53 11.61 -12.33 -31.11
C ASN A 53 10.34 -12.88 -30.42
N TYR A 54 9.91 -12.28 -29.31
CA TYR A 54 8.89 -12.84 -28.42
C TYR A 54 7.73 -11.87 -28.11
N GLY A 55 7.76 -10.65 -28.64
CA GLY A 55 6.76 -9.60 -28.38
C GLY A 55 6.87 -8.92 -27.02
N VAL A 56 7.36 -9.63 -26.00
CA VAL A 56 7.62 -9.13 -24.63
C VAL A 56 8.92 -9.72 -24.09
N PRO A 57 9.61 -9.03 -23.16
CA PRO A 57 10.78 -9.59 -22.51
C PRO A 57 10.43 -10.84 -21.70
N SER A 58 11.20 -11.90 -21.88
CA SER A 58 11.00 -13.18 -21.18
C SER A 58 11.50 -13.09 -19.74
N ILE A 59 10.80 -12.36 -18.89
CA ILE A 59 11.12 -12.17 -17.47
C ILE A 59 10.08 -12.83 -16.55
N SER A 60 8.83 -12.99 -16.99
CA SER A 60 7.72 -13.49 -16.16
C SER A 60 7.98 -14.87 -15.56
N HIS A 61 8.66 -15.76 -16.28
CA HIS A 61 9.03 -17.09 -15.76
C HIS A 61 10.01 -17.03 -14.59
N ILE A 62 10.89 -16.02 -14.55
CA ILE A 62 11.84 -15.81 -13.45
C ILE A 62 11.07 -15.46 -12.17
N ALA A 63 10.01 -14.65 -12.30
CA ALA A 63 9.12 -14.31 -11.20
C ALA A 63 8.36 -15.54 -10.67
N SER A 64 7.86 -16.40 -11.56
CA SER A 64 7.22 -17.67 -11.18
C SER A 64 8.17 -18.59 -10.41
N CYS A 65 9.42 -18.75 -10.86
CA CYS A 65 10.41 -19.57 -10.15
C CYS A 65 10.71 -19.01 -8.76
N LEU A 66 10.92 -17.69 -8.63
CA LEU A 66 11.14 -17.05 -7.34
C LEU A 66 9.94 -17.21 -6.40
N LEU A 67 8.72 -17.04 -6.92
CA LEU A 67 7.48 -17.25 -6.17
C LEU A 67 7.45 -18.66 -5.56
N ILE A 68 7.70 -19.69 -6.35
CA ILE A 68 7.70 -21.09 -5.89
C ILE A 68 8.75 -21.26 -4.79
N SER A 69 10.00 -20.87 -5.05
CA SER A 69 11.10 -21.06 -4.09
C SER A 69 10.82 -20.36 -2.75
N ILE A 70 10.24 -19.17 -2.80
CA ILE A 70 9.97 -18.37 -1.60
C ILE A 70 8.77 -18.89 -0.85
N ASN A 71 7.68 -19.23 -1.55
CA ASN A 71 6.49 -19.74 -0.91
C ASN A 71 6.76 -21.08 -0.21
N GLU A 72 7.54 -21.97 -0.83
CA GLU A 72 7.97 -23.21 -0.17
C GLU A 72 8.87 -22.95 1.04
N TYR A 73 9.73 -21.93 0.99
CA TYR A 73 10.53 -21.54 2.15
C TYR A 73 9.68 -20.96 3.30
N LEU A 74 8.68 -20.12 2.99
CA LEU A 74 7.79 -19.56 4.00
C LEU A 74 6.91 -20.62 4.66
N LYS A 75 6.44 -21.62 3.89
CA LYS A 75 5.77 -22.81 4.44
C LYS A 75 6.69 -23.61 5.35
N PHE A 76 7.97 -23.73 5.00
CA PHE A 76 8.94 -24.38 5.87
C PHE A 76 9.05 -23.66 7.22
N LEU A 77 9.16 -22.32 7.25
CA LEU A 77 9.15 -21.55 8.50
C LEU A 77 7.86 -21.74 9.31
N ASP A 78 6.70 -21.81 8.63
CA ASP A 78 5.40 -22.09 9.24
C ASP A 78 5.41 -23.46 9.94
N SER A 79 5.96 -24.49 9.29
CA SER A 79 6.10 -25.83 9.88
C SER A 79 7.09 -25.92 11.04
N GLN A 80 8.04 -24.97 11.13
CA GLN A 80 8.93 -24.81 12.29
C GLN A 80 8.31 -23.93 13.39
N ASN A 81 7.05 -23.52 13.25
CA ASN A 81 6.34 -22.64 14.19
C ASN A 81 6.99 -21.26 14.37
N GLN A 82 7.76 -20.80 13.38
CA GLN A 82 8.47 -19.51 13.38
C GLN A 82 7.60 -18.38 12.78
N ILE A 83 6.39 -18.21 13.31
CA ILE A 83 5.35 -17.34 12.71
C ILE A 83 5.82 -15.87 12.60
N ALA A 84 6.38 -15.30 13.67
CA ALA A 84 6.82 -13.90 13.66
C ALA A 84 7.99 -13.64 12.69
N GLU A 85 8.86 -14.63 12.49
CA GLU A 85 10.00 -14.56 11.58
C GLU A 85 9.52 -14.68 10.12
N LYS A 86 8.60 -15.61 9.86
CA LYS A 86 7.90 -15.73 8.58
C LYS A 86 7.20 -14.43 8.19
N GLU A 87 6.40 -13.83 9.07
CA GLU A 87 5.71 -12.56 8.80
C GLU A 87 6.68 -11.41 8.52
N SER A 88 7.77 -11.33 9.29
CA SER A 88 8.82 -10.31 9.08
C SER A 88 9.51 -10.50 7.73
N LEU A 89 9.74 -11.75 7.33
CA LEU A 89 10.40 -12.09 6.08
C LEU A 89 9.48 -11.90 4.87
N GLU A 90 8.19 -12.26 5.00
CA GLU A 90 7.13 -11.97 4.02
C GLU A 90 7.06 -10.49 3.71
N TYR A 91 7.07 -9.65 4.75
CA TYR A 91 7.08 -8.20 4.58
C TYR A 91 8.31 -7.72 3.77
N LEU A 92 9.50 -8.18 4.18
CA LEU A 92 10.76 -7.77 3.55
C LEU A 92 10.78 -8.17 2.07
N LEU A 93 10.39 -9.40 1.78
CA LEU A 93 10.38 -9.96 0.43
C LEU A 93 9.33 -9.30 -0.46
N GLY A 94 8.11 -9.06 0.06
CA GLY A 94 7.06 -8.35 -0.68
C GLY A 94 7.51 -6.94 -1.10
N SER A 95 8.17 -6.22 -0.19
CA SER A 95 8.73 -4.89 -0.45
C SER A 95 9.84 -4.92 -1.52
N ILE A 96 10.76 -5.89 -1.43
CA ILE A 96 11.82 -6.08 -2.43
C ILE A 96 11.24 -6.40 -3.81
N PHE A 97 10.30 -7.34 -3.91
CA PHE A 97 9.76 -7.76 -5.21
C PHE A 97 8.86 -6.71 -5.84
N ARG A 98 8.05 -6.00 -5.05
CA ARG A 98 7.29 -4.87 -5.56
C ARG A 98 8.21 -3.83 -6.19
N ARG A 99 9.23 -3.40 -5.47
CA ARG A 99 10.18 -2.40 -5.99
C ARG A 99 10.91 -2.92 -7.22
N CYS A 100 11.30 -4.19 -7.21
CA CYS A 100 11.89 -4.85 -8.37
C CYS A 100 10.95 -4.78 -9.60
N PHE A 101 9.68 -5.13 -9.44
CA PHE A 101 8.70 -5.08 -10.54
C PHE A 101 8.52 -3.67 -11.10
N ILE A 102 8.40 -2.66 -10.23
CA ILE A 102 8.33 -1.25 -10.66
C ILE A 102 9.56 -0.89 -11.51
N MET A 103 10.76 -1.21 -11.02
CA MET A 103 12.00 -0.91 -11.75
C MET A 103 12.14 -1.67 -13.08
N ILE A 104 11.52 -2.85 -13.21
CA ILE A 104 11.49 -3.59 -14.48
C ILE A 104 10.52 -2.92 -15.45
N VAL A 105 9.30 -2.60 -15.00
CA VAL A 105 8.26 -1.96 -15.83
C VAL A 105 8.74 -0.61 -16.35
N ASP A 106 9.40 0.20 -15.51
CA ASP A 106 9.97 1.51 -15.89
C ASP A 106 11.05 1.42 -16.98
N LYS A 107 11.63 0.24 -17.19
CA LYS A 107 12.65 0.00 -18.23
C LYS A 107 12.08 -0.49 -19.55
N ILE A 108 10.79 -0.84 -19.59
CA ILE A 108 10.14 -1.36 -20.79
C ILE A 108 9.31 -0.22 -21.41
N PRO A 109 9.49 0.09 -22.71
CA PRO A 109 8.75 1.17 -23.35
C PRO A 109 7.26 0.83 -23.53
N GLU A 110 6.42 1.85 -23.63
CA GLU A 110 5.03 1.70 -24.07
C GLU A 110 4.96 1.38 -25.58
N PRO A 111 3.99 0.55 -26.03
CA PRO A 111 2.95 -0.14 -25.25
C PRO A 111 3.39 -1.50 -24.69
N THR A 112 4.64 -1.91 -24.90
CA THR A 112 5.15 -3.25 -24.53
C THR A 112 5.10 -3.49 -23.02
N ASN A 113 5.24 -2.46 -22.20
CA ASN A 113 5.10 -2.58 -20.74
C ASN A 113 3.71 -3.08 -20.31
N ILE A 114 2.62 -2.69 -20.99
CA ILE A 114 1.26 -3.16 -20.71
C ILE A 114 1.14 -4.65 -21.01
N LEU A 115 1.69 -5.08 -22.15
CA LEU A 115 1.72 -6.50 -22.53
C LEU A 115 2.57 -7.32 -21.57
N PHE A 116 3.71 -6.78 -21.15
CA PHE A 116 4.57 -7.40 -20.14
C PHE A 116 3.84 -7.57 -18.80
N THR A 117 3.16 -6.54 -18.31
CA THR A 117 2.41 -6.61 -17.04
C THR A 117 1.29 -7.65 -17.11
N LYS A 118 0.58 -7.75 -18.24
CA LYS A 118 -0.41 -8.82 -18.47
C LYS A 118 0.23 -10.20 -18.45
N ALA A 119 1.35 -10.38 -19.16
CA ALA A 119 2.08 -11.65 -19.20
C ALA A 119 2.62 -12.06 -17.82
N LEU A 120 3.11 -11.10 -17.04
CA LEU A 120 3.55 -11.31 -15.66
C LEU A 120 2.39 -11.75 -14.76
N TYR A 121 1.25 -11.05 -14.83
CA TYR A 121 0.05 -11.39 -14.06
C TYR A 121 -0.43 -12.80 -14.38
N SER A 122 -0.59 -13.14 -15.66
CA SER A 122 -1.00 -14.49 -16.08
C SER A 122 0.00 -15.56 -15.63
N SER A 123 1.31 -15.31 -15.76
CA SER A 123 2.32 -16.29 -15.32
C SER A 123 2.26 -16.56 -13.82
N LEU A 124 2.05 -15.52 -13.00
CA LEU A 124 1.91 -15.68 -11.55
C LEU A 124 0.60 -16.38 -11.19
N GLN A 125 -0.50 -16.03 -11.86
CA GLN A 125 -1.81 -16.66 -11.67
C GLN A 125 -1.75 -18.16 -12.01
N ASP A 126 -1.20 -18.51 -13.18
CA ASP A 126 -1.02 -19.89 -13.62
C ASP A 126 -0.15 -20.67 -12.63
N THR A 127 0.92 -20.05 -12.14
CA THR A 127 1.80 -20.65 -11.12
C THR A 127 1.02 -20.93 -9.84
N CYS A 128 0.24 -19.96 -9.34
CA CYS A 128 -0.63 -20.16 -8.18
C CYS A 128 -1.66 -21.28 -8.41
N THR A 129 -2.26 -21.36 -9.59
CA THR A 129 -3.20 -22.42 -9.93
C THR A 129 -2.53 -23.79 -9.93
N ILE A 130 -1.38 -23.95 -10.59
CA ILE A 130 -0.63 -25.21 -10.69
C ILE A 130 -0.22 -25.71 -9.31
N TYR A 131 0.32 -24.82 -8.47
CA TYR A 131 0.83 -25.17 -7.15
C TYR A 131 -0.20 -25.04 -6.02
N LYS A 132 -1.46 -24.73 -6.38
CA LYS A 132 -2.58 -24.52 -5.42
C LYS A 132 -2.28 -23.45 -4.36
N TYR A 133 -1.62 -22.37 -4.75
CA TYR A 133 -1.39 -21.21 -3.90
C TYR A 133 -2.57 -20.24 -4.00
N ASP A 134 -2.78 -19.47 -2.93
CA ASP A 134 -3.79 -18.42 -2.91
C ASP A 134 -3.28 -17.20 -3.70
N PHE A 135 -3.82 -17.01 -4.90
CA PHE A 135 -3.44 -15.90 -5.78
C PHE A 135 -3.83 -14.54 -5.18
N SER A 136 -4.94 -14.45 -4.44
CA SER A 136 -5.33 -13.22 -3.76
C SER A 136 -4.33 -12.83 -2.66
N LYS A 137 -3.83 -13.81 -1.91
CA LYS A 137 -2.73 -13.58 -0.94
C LYS A 137 -1.42 -13.19 -1.62
N LEU A 138 -1.09 -13.77 -2.78
CA LEU A 138 0.07 -13.32 -3.56
C LEU A 138 -0.09 -11.85 -3.99
N MET A 139 -1.27 -11.49 -4.48
CA MET A 139 -1.55 -10.11 -4.86
C MET A 139 -1.46 -9.18 -3.65
N GLN A 140 -1.97 -9.57 -2.48
CA GLN A 140 -1.77 -8.83 -1.22
C GLN A 140 -0.29 -8.71 -0.86
N PHE A 141 0.48 -9.80 -0.98
CA PHE A 141 1.93 -9.86 -0.72
C PHE A 141 2.75 -8.93 -1.64
N LEU A 142 2.37 -8.84 -2.92
CA LEU A 142 2.99 -7.91 -3.88
C LEU A 142 2.45 -6.48 -3.75
N SER A 143 1.28 -6.34 -3.14
CA SER A 143 0.59 -5.07 -2.90
C SER A 143 0.77 -4.54 -1.47
N ILE A 144 1.71 -5.07 -0.66
CA ILE A 144 1.95 -4.64 0.74
C ILE A 144 2.36 -3.16 0.79
N ASN A 145 1.40 -2.26 0.67
CA ASN A 145 1.52 -0.86 0.99
C ASN A 145 1.70 -0.76 2.52
N VAL A 146 2.86 -0.24 2.93
CA VAL A 146 3.02 0.61 4.13
C VAL A 146 3.10 -0.07 5.52
N THR A 147 3.23 -1.39 5.68
CA THR A 147 3.31 -1.99 7.05
C THR A 147 4.67 -2.03 7.75
N ALA A 148 5.80 -1.58 7.17
CA ALA A 148 7.07 -1.47 7.94
C ALA A 148 7.84 -0.16 7.82
N ASN A 149 7.16 0.91 7.42
CA ASN A 149 7.57 2.22 7.94
C ASN A 149 7.29 2.35 9.45
N GLU A 150 6.57 1.40 10.05
CA GLU A 150 6.30 1.37 11.50
C GLU A 150 7.41 0.66 12.29
N LYS A 151 8.01 -0.43 11.79
CA LYS A 151 9.09 -1.15 12.50
C LYS A 151 10.49 -0.51 12.33
N GLN A 152 10.76 0.21 11.25
CA GLN A 152 12.06 0.91 11.07
C GLN A 152 12.11 2.29 11.74
N ALA A 153 10.97 2.88 12.08
CA ALA A 153 10.92 4.13 12.85
C ALA A 153 11.20 3.92 14.35
N GLU A 154 10.99 2.71 14.89
CA GLU A 154 11.28 2.37 16.29
C GLU A 154 12.78 2.39 16.61
N SER A 155 13.68 2.17 15.64
CA SER A 155 15.13 2.18 15.86
C SER A 155 15.79 3.56 15.74
N ILE A 156 15.11 4.56 15.18
CA ILE A 156 15.64 5.92 14.98
C ILE A 156 15.24 6.84 16.17
N SER A 157 14.33 6.38 17.02
CA SER A 157 13.82 7.09 18.20
C SER A 157 14.75 7.04 19.44
N GLN A 158 16.08 7.16 19.25
CA GLN A 158 17.00 7.34 20.39
C GLN A 158 17.50 8.77 20.59
N ASN A 159 17.07 9.74 19.77
CA ASN A 159 17.54 11.13 19.93
C ASN A 159 16.44 12.18 19.74
N VAL A 160 15.35 12.15 20.53
CA VAL A 160 14.62 13.38 20.90
C VAL A 160 14.08 13.27 22.33
N LYS A 161 14.38 14.32 23.09
CA LYS A 161 14.11 14.57 24.51
C LYS A 161 12.72 14.13 25.01
N ASN A 162 12.73 13.40 26.12
CA ASN A 162 11.73 13.33 27.19
C ASN A 162 10.32 13.86 26.87
N VAL A 163 9.39 12.94 26.58
CA VAL A 163 8.02 13.05 27.10
C VAL A 163 7.61 11.67 27.65
N ASN A 164 7.42 11.62 28.97
CA ASN A 164 6.81 10.51 29.66
C ASN A 164 5.40 10.26 29.12
N LYS A 165 5.18 9.12 28.45
CA LYS A 165 4.01 8.23 28.64
C LYS A 165 4.08 7.06 27.65
N THR A 166 4.03 5.86 28.21
CA THR A 166 3.67 4.56 27.65
C THR A 166 2.85 4.66 26.33
N LEU A 167 3.52 4.57 25.18
CA LEU A 167 2.87 4.47 23.87
C LEU A 167 2.83 2.99 23.48
N SER A 168 1.76 2.32 23.89
CA SER A 168 1.28 1.13 23.20
C SER A 168 1.00 1.49 21.74
N ARG A 169 1.48 0.69 20.78
CA ARG A 169 1.16 0.75 19.35
C ARG A 169 -0.28 1.23 19.09
N GLN A 170 -0.47 2.45 18.61
CA GLN A 170 -1.80 3.00 18.37
C GLN A 170 -2.19 2.78 16.92
N ILE A 171 -3.29 2.05 16.70
CA ILE A 171 -3.92 1.89 15.39
C ILE A 171 -4.41 3.27 14.93
N PRO A 172 -4.22 3.64 13.64
CA PRO A 172 -4.58 4.96 13.15
C PRO A 172 -6.04 5.30 13.44
N GLY A 173 -6.31 6.58 13.66
CA GLY A 173 -7.68 7.02 13.87
C GLY A 173 -7.80 8.52 13.69
N TYR A 174 -9.03 8.98 13.77
CA TYR A 174 -9.38 10.39 13.72
C TYR A 174 -9.71 10.91 15.12
N VAL A 175 -9.37 12.17 15.37
CA VAL A 175 -9.82 12.91 16.54
C VAL A 175 -10.68 14.06 16.05
N TRP A 176 -11.87 14.16 16.62
CA TRP A 176 -12.77 15.27 16.36
C TRP A 176 -12.25 16.55 17.01
N MET A 177 -12.16 17.62 16.22
CA MET A 177 -11.68 18.95 16.62
C MET A 177 -12.76 20.03 16.50
N GLY A 178 -13.98 19.66 16.10
CA GLY A 178 -15.13 20.56 16.05
C GLY A 178 -15.79 20.75 17.42
N LYS A 179 -17.00 21.33 17.44
CA LYS A 179 -17.81 21.44 18.67
C LYS A 179 -18.16 20.06 19.23
N SER A 180 -18.28 19.95 20.56
CA SER A 180 -18.62 18.70 21.26
C SER A 180 -19.86 18.00 20.68
N ASP A 181 -20.87 18.79 20.33
CA ASP A 181 -22.16 18.26 19.86
C ASP A 181 -22.17 18.05 18.34
N GLY A 182 -21.16 18.59 17.64
CA GLY A 182 -21.05 18.57 16.19
C GLY A 182 -20.61 17.21 15.62
N GLU A 183 -20.01 16.34 16.43
CA GLU A 183 -19.56 15.01 15.95
C GLU A 183 -20.75 14.16 15.50
N ASN A 184 -21.82 14.09 16.30
CA ASN A 184 -23.01 13.31 15.96
C ASN A 184 -23.72 13.85 14.70
N GLU A 185 -23.77 15.18 14.54
CA GLU A 185 -24.33 15.82 13.35
C GLU A 185 -23.47 15.55 12.11
N PHE A 186 -22.15 15.61 12.25
CA PHE A 186 -21.21 15.26 11.19
C PHE A 186 -21.36 13.79 10.78
N ILE A 187 -21.44 12.88 11.74
CA ILE A 187 -21.64 11.45 11.49
C ILE A 187 -22.96 11.23 10.76
N LYS A 188 -24.05 11.89 11.19
CA LYS A 188 -25.34 11.88 10.45
C LYS A 188 -25.19 12.39 9.01
N PHE A 189 -24.47 13.49 8.81
CA PHE A 189 -24.20 14.04 7.48
C PHE A 189 -23.42 13.05 6.59
N VAL A 190 -22.41 12.35 7.14
CA VAL A 190 -21.67 11.30 6.41
C VAL A 190 -22.63 10.19 5.96
N LYS A 191 -23.57 9.77 6.81
CA LYS A 191 -24.59 8.78 6.44
C LYS A 191 -25.44 9.24 5.27
N GLU A 192 -25.98 10.45 5.37
CA GLU A 192 -26.87 11.04 4.35
C GLU A 192 -26.15 11.32 3.03
N SER A 193 -24.84 11.54 3.08
CA SER A 193 -24.01 11.82 1.89
C SER A 193 -23.75 10.59 1.00
N GLY A 194 -24.00 9.37 1.49
CA GLY A 194 -23.81 8.13 0.74
C GLY A 194 -22.35 7.75 0.46
N ILE A 195 -21.40 8.32 1.21
CA ILE A 195 -19.95 8.10 1.04
C ILE A 195 -19.52 6.71 1.49
N CYS A 196 -20.13 6.22 2.57
CA CYS A 196 -19.96 4.87 3.09
C CYS A 196 -21.21 4.06 2.80
N LEU A 197 -21.07 2.76 2.53
CA LEU A 197 -22.21 1.86 2.40
C LEU A 197 -22.97 1.78 3.72
N ASN A 198 -24.30 1.67 3.67
CA ASN A 198 -25.17 1.76 4.85
C ASN A 198 -24.82 0.73 5.94
N GLU A 199 -24.34 -0.45 5.54
CA GLU A 199 -23.93 -1.54 6.44
C GLU A 199 -22.63 -1.23 7.20
N ASP A 200 -21.78 -0.36 6.66
CA ASP A 200 -20.44 -0.08 7.17
C ASP A 200 -20.32 1.28 7.88
N PHE A 201 -21.42 2.02 7.93
CA PHE A 201 -21.47 3.32 8.58
C PHE A 201 -21.03 3.29 10.05
N ASN A 202 -21.42 2.24 10.80
CA ASN A 202 -21.01 2.09 12.19
C ASN A 202 -19.49 1.90 12.32
N LYS A 203 -18.85 1.24 11.36
CA LYS A 203 -17.39 1.11 11.33
C LYS A 203 -16.73 2.44 11.05
N PHE A 204 -17.26 3.26 10.13
CA PHE A 204 -16.75 4.62 9.92
C PHE A 204 -16.78 5.46 11.20
N HIS A 205 -17.86 5.38 11.98
CA HIS A 205 -17.95 6.08 13.26
C HIS A 205 -16.85 5.63 14.24
N LEU A 206 -16.47 4.35 14.25
CA LEU A 206 -15.40 3.84 15.12
C LEU A 206 -14.02 4.45 14.83
N LEU A 207 -13.81 5.10 13.67
CA LEU A 207 -12.57 5.84 13.39
C LEU A 207 -12.29 6.95 14.42
N PHE A 208 -13.34 7.46 15.08
CA PHE A 208 -13.26 8.52 16.09
C PHE A 208 -13.15 8.00 17.52
N HIS A 209 -13.30 6.67 17.73
CA HIS A 209 -13.44 6.05 19.06
C HIS A 209 -12.32 5.07 19.40
N ASN A 210 -11.10 5.37 18.96
CA ASN A 210 -9.92 4.54 19.23
C ASN A 210 -10.02 3.09 18.72
N PRO A 211 -9.97 2.87 17.39
CA PRO A 211 -10.05 1.53 16.82
C PRO A 211 -8.97 0.61 17.38
N LYS A 212 -9.36 -0.64 17.64
CA LYS A 212 -8.49 -1.68 18.18
C LYS A 212 -7.98 -2.66 17.13
N GLU A 213 -8.49 -2.55 15.91
CA GLU A 213 -8.10 -3.34 14.75
C GLU A 213 -8.41 -2.57 13.45
N ASN A 214 -8.00 -3.14 12.32
CA ASN A 214 -8.47 -2.67 11.02
C ASN A 214 -9.98 -2.86 10.93
N LEU A 215 -10.68 -1.81 10.51
CA LEU A 215 -12.14 -1.77 10.54
C LEU A 215 -12.76 -2.34 9.25
N SER A 216 -11.97 -2.48 8.17
CA SER A 216 -12.40 -2.99 6.86
C SER A 216 -13.72 -2.34 6.42
N ILE A 217 -13.65 -1.03 6.19
CA ILE A 217 -14.77 -0.17 5.81
C ILE A 217 -14.89 -0.15 4.29
N ASP A 218 -16.08 -0.44 3.78
CA ASP A 218 -16.41 -0.30 2.36
C ASP A 218 -16.97 1.10 2.08
N PHE A 219 -16.20 1.86 1.30
CA PHE A 219 -16.65 3.13 0.74
C PHE A 219 -17.38 2.90 -0.57
N ASN A 220 -18.34 3.78 -0.87
CA ASN A 220 -19.10 3.72 -2.10
C ASN A 220 -18.21 4.12 -3.30
N ASN A 221 -17.68 3.11 -3.99
CA ASN A 221 -16.78 3.28 -5.13
C ASN A 221 -17.48 3.85 -6.38
N LEU A 222 -18.81 3.72 -6.50
CA LEU A 222 -19.60 4.32 -7.59
C LEU A 222 -19.58 5.86 -7.52
N MET A 223 -19.32 6.41 -6.32
CA MET A 223 -19.27 7.85 -6.05
C MET A 223 -17.83 8.36 -5.86
N HIS A 224 -16.84 7.68 -6.44
CA HIS A 224 -15.41 8.01 -6.39
C HIS A 224 -15.07 9.50 -6.31
N ALA A 225 -15.44 10.27 -7.34
CA ALA A 225 -15.07 11.67 -7.46
C ALA A 225 -15.72 12.52 -6.37
N TYR A 226 -16.95 12.18 -5.96
CA TYR A 226 -17.67 12.87 -4.89
C TYR A 226 -17.07 12.56 -3.52
N THR A 227 -16.72 11.30 -3.26
CA THR A 227 -16.02 10.86 -2.04
C THR A 227 -14.68 11.56 -1.87
N LEU A 228 -13.85 11.62 -2.93
CA LEU A 228 -12.57 12.34 -2.86
C LEU A 228 -12.75 13.85 -2.67
N GLN A 229 -13.78 14.45 -3.28
CA GLN A 229 -14.14 15.85 -3.04
C GLN A 229 -14.49 16.10 -1.58
N PHE A 230 -15.31 15.24 -0.99
CA PHE A 230 -15.67 15.33 0.42
C PHE A 230 -14.43 15.25 1.32
N LEU A 231 -13.61 14.22 1.14
CA LEU A 231 -12.40 13.98 1.94
C LEU A 231 -11.39 15.12 1.84
N ALA A 232 -11.21 15.68 0.64
CA ALA A 232 -10.33 16.83 0.42
C ALA A 232 -10.83 18.09 1.13
N ASN A 233 -12.14 18.31 1.17
CA ASN A 233 -12.73 19.44 1.91
C ASN A 233 -12.70 19.20 3.42
N LEU A 234 -12.87 17.95 3.86
CA LEU A 234 -12.81 17.56 5.27
C LEU A 234 -11.41 17.74 5.86
N ASN A 235 -10.38 17.29 5.14
CA ASN A 235 -8.98 17.51 5.55
C ASN A 235 -8.63 19.01 5.65
N LYS A 236 -9.20 19.84 4.77
CA LYS A 236 -9.00 21.30 4.79
C LYS A 236 -9.82 22.02 5.85
N SER A 237 -10.91 21.44 6.35
CA SER A 237 -11.81 22.13 7.26
C SER A 237 -11.19 22.33 8.64
N GLY A 238 -10.27 21.43 9.05
CA GLY A 238 -9.68 21.41 10.38
C GLY A 238 -10.59 20.78 11.45
N LEU A 239 -11.74 20.21 11.06
CA LEU A 239 -12.65 19.50 11.98
C LEU A 239 -12.09 18.18 12.50
N ILE A 240 -11.08 17.64 11.82
CA ILE A 240 -10.51 16.34 12.11
C ILE A 240 -8.99 16.47 12.13
N THR A 241 -8.38 15.94 13.18
CA THR A 241 -6.95 15.59 13.18
C THR A 241 -6.81 14.07 13.23
N TYR A 242 -5.61 13.56 13.06
CA TYR A 242 -5.31 12.13 13.02
C TYR A 242 -4.23 11.78 14.04
N TYR A 243 -4.22 10.51 14.44
CA TYR A 243 -3.16 9.92 15.26
C TYR A 243 -2.81 8.53 14.74
N GLY A 244 -1.77 7.92 15.30
CA GLY A 244 -1.26 6.61 14.87
C GLY A 244 -0.69 6.59 13.44
N CYS A 245 -0.62 7.73 12.75
CA CYS A 245 -0.13 7.84 11.37
C CYS A 245 0.42 9.26 11.06
N LYS A 246 1.00 9.44 9.87
CA LYS A 246 1.64 10.71 9.43
C LYS A 246 0.72 11.62 8.60
N GLY A 247 -0.47 11.17 8.21
CA GLY A 247 -1.35 11.96 7.35
C GLY A 247 -2.83 11.57 7.42
N PHE A 248 -3.71 12.54 7.16
CA PHE A 248 -5.16 12.37 7.12
C PHE A 248 -5.60 11.17 6.28
N TYR A 249 -5.05 11.02 5.08
CA TYR A 249 -5.43 9.93 4.17
C TYR A 249 -4.90 8.57 4.62
N GLN A 250 -3.86 8.50 5.44
CA GLN A 250 -3.30 7.22 5.90
C GLN A 250 -4.26 6.46 6.81
N VAL A 251 -5.11 7.17 7.56
CA VAL A 251 -6.21 6.55 8.31
C VAL A 251 -7.15 5.78 7.37
N LEU A 252 -7.50 6.37 6.22
CA LEU A 252 -8.36 5.71 5.22
C LEU A 252 -7.63 4.61 4.48
N GLN A 253 -6.36 4.81 4.13
CA GLN A 253 -5.53 3.77 3.51
C GLN A 253 -5.39 2.53 4.42
N PHE A 254 -5.48 2.72 5.74
CA PHE A 254 -5.48 1.62 6.71
C PHE A 254 -6.87 0.99 6.82
N HIS A 255 -7.92 1.76 7.08
CA HIS A 255 -9.23 1.22 7.46
C HIS A 255 -10.19 0.96 6.31
N VAL A 256 -10.00 1.55 5.13
CA VAL A 256 -10.92 1.44 4.00
C VAL A 256 -10.39 0.41 3.00
N VAL A 257 -11.24 -0.55 2.64
CA VAL A 257 -10.88 -1.63 1.71
C VAL A 257 -10.48 -1.04 0.37
N ASP A 258 -9.31 -1.45 -0.12
CA ASP A 258 -8.78 -1.07 -1.44
C ASP A 258 -8.75 0.45 -1.73
N PHE A 259 -8.61 1.28 -0.69
CA PHE A 259 -8.69 2.74 -0.82
C PHE A 259 -7.72 3.31 -1.87
N ASP A 260 -6.49 2.81 -1.90
CA ASP A 260 -5.47 3.24 -2.85
C ASP A 260 -5.85 2.95 -4.29
N SER A 261 -6.37 1.75 -4.58
CA SER A 261 -6.69 1.34 -5.95
C SER A 261 -8.01 1.96 -6.41
N LEU A 262 -9.03 1.93 -5.56
CA LEU A 262 -10.38 2.40 -5.87
C LEU A 262 -10.47 3.92 -5.89
N PHE A 263 -9.88 4.62 -4.92
CA PHE A 263 -10.00 6.06 -4.77
C PHE A 263 -8.77 6.80 -5.27
N LEU A 264 -7.57 6.39 -4.87
CA LEU A 264 -6.37 7.11 -5.28
C LEU A 264 -5.83 6.71 -6.66
N HIS A 265 -6.34 5.62 -7.24
CA HIS A 265 -5.78 4.98 -8.44
C HIS A 265 -4.27 4.75 -8.34
N ASN A 266 -3.80 4.34 -7.16
CA ASN A 266 -2.40 4.13 -6.80
C ASN A 266 -1.52 5.38 -6.97
N LEU A 267 -2.12 6.56 -7.01
CA LEU A 267 -1.41 7.84 -6.97
C LEU A 267 -1.28 8.32 -5.51
N THR A 268 -0.38 9.26 -5.28
CA THR A 268 -0.37 10.00 -4.01
C THR A 268 -1.71 10.73 -3.80
N PRO A 269 -2.22 10.89 -2.56
CA PRO A 269 -3.46 11.62 -2.31
C PRO A 269 -3.51 12.98 -2.99
N GLN A 270 -2.41 13.74 -2.96
CA GLN A 270 -2.31 15.04 -3.62
C GLN A 270 -2.63 14.97 -5.13
N ARG A 271 -1.99 14.05 -5.85
CA ARG A 271 -2.21 13.85 -7.30
C ARG A 271 -3.64 13.39 -7.61
N ALA A 272 -4.19 12.48 -6.80
CA ALA A 272 -5.56 12.01 -6.97
C ALA A 272 -6.57 13.15 -6.80
N ILE A 273 -6.39 13.98 -5.76
CA ILE A 273 -7.21 15.18 -5.52
C ILE A 273 -7.06 16.17 -6.66
N ASP A 274 -5.85 16.41 -7.16
CA ASP A 274 -5.60 17.34 -8.26
C ASP A 274 -6.27 16.90 -9.57
N SER A 275 -6.44 15.58 -9.78
CA SER A 275 -7.27 15.06 -10.87
C SER A 275 -8.75 15.39 -10.67
N VAL A 276 -9.29 15.15 -9.47
CA VAL A 276 -10.71 15.38 -9.17
C VAL A 276 -11.07 16.87 -9.10
N LYS A 277 -10.11 17.76 -8.81
CA LYS A 277 -10.30 19.22 -8.89
C LYS A 277 -10.73 19.71 -10.28
N LYS A 278 -10.41 18.96 -11.33
CA LYS A 278 -10.79 19.27 -12.71
C LYS A 278 -12.25 18.88 -13.02
N HIS A 279 -12.92 18.15 -12.12
CA HIS A 279 -14.29 17.71 -12.31
C HIS A 279 -15.26 18.92 -12.26
N PRO A 280 -16.24 19.04 -13.17
CA PRO A 280 -17.15 20.20 -13.22
C PRO A 280 -17.92 20.46 -11.92
N ALA A 281 -18.24 19.40 -11.18
CA ALA A 281 -18.95 19.49 -9.91
C ALA A 281 -18.08 19.99 -8.73
N TRP A 282 -16.75 20.09 -8.89
CA TRP A 282 -15.83 20.42 -7.79
C TRP A 282 -16.20 21.70 -7.06
N ILE A 283 -16.46 22.78 -7.81
CA ILE A 283 -16.77 24.09 -7.22
C ILE A 283 -18.09 24.03 -6.44
N LYS A 284 -19.13 23.44 -7.03
CA LYS A 284 -20.46 23.31 -6.41
C LYS A 284 -20.38 22.48 -5.13
N ASN A 285 -19.74 21.31 -5.18
CA ASN A 285 -19.64 20.41 -4.05
C ASN A 285 -18.74 20.97 -2.96
N SER A 286 -17.59 21.57 -3.31
CA SER A 286 -16.70 22.19 -2.32
C SER A 286 -17.39 23.33 -1.57
N LYS A 287 -18.20 24.15 -2.25
CA LYS A 287 -19.01 25.18 -1.59
C LYS A 287 -20.05 24.57 -0.65
N SER A 288 -20.74 23.52 -1.08
CA SER A 288 -21.70 22.79 -0.25
C SER A 288 -21.04 22.21 1.01
N PHE A 289 -19.92 21.50 0.84
CA PHE A 289 -19.18 20.91 1.96
C PHE A 289 -18.60 21.96 2.90
N ALA A 290 -18.03 23.05 2.39
CA ALA A 290 -17.50 24.12 3.24
C ALA A 290 -18.61 24.76 4.10
N ASN A 291 -19.80 24.98 3.55
CA ASN A 291 -20.94 25.50 4.30
C ASN A 291 -21.37 24.52 5.41
N GLN A 292 -21.49 23.24 5.09
CA GLN A 292 -21.86 22.21 6.07
C GLN A 292 -20.79 22.06 7.16
N PHE A 293 -19.51 21.98 6.79
CA PHE A 293 -18.40 21.83 7.75
C PHE A 293 -18.22 23.05 8.65
N ASN A 294 -18.54 24.26 8.17
CA ASN A 294 -18.53 25.44 9.03
C ASN A 294 -19.64 25.39 10.11
N ALA A 295 -20.74 24.67 9.88
CA ALA A 295 -21.76 24.49 10.92
C ALA A 295 -21.26 23.60 12.08
N PHE A 296 -20.30 22.70 11.83
CA PHE A 296 -19.74 21.78 12.82
C PHE A 296 -18.55 22.35 13.61
N LYS A 297 -17.98 23.48 13.16
CA LYS A 297 -16.96 24.26 13.88
C LYS A 297 -17.58 25.08 14.99
#